data_AF-A0A089I8Y6-F1
#
_entry.id   AF-A0A089I8Y6-F1
#
_cell.length_a   1.000
_cell.length_b   1.000
_cell.length_c   1.000
_cell.angle_alpha   90.00
_cell.angle_beta   90.00
_cell.angle_gamma   90.00
#
_symmetry.space_group_name_H-M   'P 1'
#
loop_
_entity.id
_entity.type
_entity.pdbx_description
1 polymer ?
#
loop_
_entity_poly.entity_id
_entity_poly.type
_entity_poly.pdbx_seq_one_letter_code
_entity_poly.pdbx_strand_id
1 'polypeptide(L)'
;MENLDNNAPQSEGVEPSALPQADTEVSEALALFGIEPTAPEADPEPAPEEDPPTDQEPERKGITVKFNKEDVFIEDGKVAEYARKGLNYEKVEGRAKEYEAALDRAAKLNGYKDNAEYVADLDRLEQQAIQDKESKFATLKQELIDGYAADGYDPKQIEELIDNHPLFTEAKAVLDRDKASQEAQKKQQSEESMLKGWQDLFAKYPDLASAMSEEGQAAEWFTPAIQEKINRGYDPIDAYELANRDKISAEERKMAEQNVLKQQRLNKRAAVVTTGGEARDEVEVPKELADAFSLFGIDQKEAKKYVKK
;
A
#
# COMPACT_ATOMS: atom_id res chain seq x y z
N MET A 1 31.60 -55.70 -31.57
CA MET A 1 32.48 -54.64 -32.09
C MET A 1 31.73 -53.35 -31.82
N GLU A 2 32.15 -52.63 -30.78
CA GLU A 2 32.96 -51.38 -30.92
C GLU A 2 32.02 -50.18 -31.14
N ASN A 3 32.14 -48.99 -30.56
CA ASN A 3 32.95 -48.32 -29.53
C ASN A 3 32.07 -47.08 -29.17
N LEU A 4 31.92 -46.70 -27.90
CA LEU A 4 32.63 -45.58 -27.25
C LEU A 4 32.84 -44.32 -28.12
N ASP A 5 32.40 -43.21 -27.52
CA ASP A 5 33.05 -41.90 -27.52
C ASP A 5 32.77 -40.85 -28.60
N ASN A 6 32.25 -39.73 -28.08
CA ASN A 6 32.83 -38.38 -28.16
C ASN A 6 32.44 -37.40 -29.27
N ASN A 7 32.27 -36.18 -28.75
CA ASN A 7 32.66 -34.88 -29.29
C ASN A 7 31.76 -34.18 -30.32
N ALA A 8 31.00 -33.22 -29.80
CA ALA A 8 31.07 -31.84 -30.31
C ALA A 8 32.52 -31.30 -30.18
N PRO A 9 32.91 -30.13 -30.73
CA PRO A 9 32.23 -29.18 -31.63
C PRO A 9 33.10 -28.84 -32.86
N GLN A 10 32.62 -27.99 -33.79
CA GLN A 10 33.33 -26.91 -34.52
C GLN A 10 32.31 -26.31 -35.51
N SER A 11 31.75 -25.11 -35.30
CA SER A 11 32.37 -23.78 -35.40
C SER A 11 32.72 -23.40 -36.83
N GLU A 12 31.78 -22.83 -37.56
CA GLU A 12 32.06 -21.91 -38.67
C GLU A 12 31.23 -20.64 -38.42
N GLY A 13 31.91 -19.51 -38.24
CA GLY A 13 31.34 -18.27 -37.75
C GLY A 13 30.75 -17.39 -38.84
N VAL A 14 29.73 -16.61 -38.48
CA VAL A 14 29.38 -15.33 -39.11
C VAL A 14 28.91 -14.36 -38.01
N GLU A 15 29.48 -13.16 -38.06
CA GLU A 15 29.29 -11.98 -37.20
C GLU A 15 27.87 -11.35 -37.26
N PRO A 16 27.55 -10.39 -36.36
CA PRO A 16 26.19 -10.07 -35.92
C PRO A 16 25.50 -8.97 -36.76
N SER A 17 24.18 -9.05 -36.94
CA SER A 17 23.41 -7.87 -37.37
C SER A 17 21.90 -7.95 -37.13
N ALA A 18 21.39 -6.83 -36.60
CA ALA A 18 20.04 -6.26 -36.67
C ALA A 18 18.88 -6.90 -35.88
N LEU A 19 18.57 -6.22 -34.76
CA LEU A 19 17.32 -6.27 -34.00
C LEU A 19 16.11 -5.74 -34.81
N PRO A 20 14.88 -6.18 -34.47
CA PRO A 20 13.67 -5.99 -35.29
C PRO A 20 13.05 -4.59 -35.15
N GLN A 21 12.41 -4.16 -36.24
CA GLN A 21 11.67 -2.91 -36.42
C GLN A 21 10.47 -2.83 -35.46
N ALA A 22 10.62 -2.13 -34.33
CA ALA A 22 9.54 -1.87 -33.36
C ALA A 22 8.94 -0.44 -33.50
N ASP A 23 9.54 0.43 -34.31
CA ASP A 23 9.23 1.87 -34.32
C ASP A 23 8.02 2.25 -35.20
N THR A 24 7.61 1.39 -36.13
CA THR A 24 6.53 1.70 -37.09
C THR A 24 5.13 1.47 -36.53
N GLU A 25 4.92 0.46 -35.69
CA GLU A 25 3.58 0.17 -35.14
C GLU A 25 3.21 1.13 -34.00
N VAL A 26 4.21 1.54 -33.21
CA VAL A 26 4.04 2.52 -32.13
C VAL A 26 3.73 3.90 -32.71
N SER A 27 4.34 4.28 -33.83
CA SER A 27 4.09 5.56 -34.49
C SER A 27 2.70 5.65 -35.14
N GLU A 28 2.15 4.55 -35.68
CA GLU A 28 0.77 4.51 -36.16
C GLU A 28 -0.25 4.62 -35.01
N ALA A 29 0.01 3.97 -33.88
CA ALA A 29 -0.84 4.08 -32.69
C ALA A 29 -0.85 5.51 -32.10
N LEU A 30 0.29 6.21 -32.12
CA LEU A 30 0.43 7.59 -31.65
C LEU A 30 -0.28 8.60 -32.56
N ALA A 31 -0.31 8.36 -33.88
CA ALA A 31 -1.04 9.20 -34.84
C ALA A 31 -2.57 9.13 -34.64
N LEU A 32 -3.11 7.98 -34.20
CA LEU A 32 -4.54 7.82 -33.88
C LEU A 32 -4.98 8.72 -32.71
N PHE A 33 -4.05 9.08 -31.82
CA PHE A 33 -4.28 9.97 -30.68
C PHE A 33 -3.92 11.44 -30.97
N GLY A 34 -3.63 11.80 -32.23
CA GLY A 34 -3.35 13.18 -32.64
C GLY A 34 -2.00 13.72 -32.12
N ILE A 35 -1.06 12.83 -31.79
CA ILE A 35 0.30 13.18 -31.38
C ILE A 35 1.20 12.96 -32.60
N GLU A 36 1.39 14.00 -33.40
CA GLU A 36 2.37 13.96 -34.49
C GLU A 36 3.79 14.10 -33.91
N PRO A 37 4.72 13.18 -34.23
CA PRO A 37 6.10 13.30 -33.81
C PRO A 37 6.77 14.45 -34.56
N THR A 38 7.07 15.54 -33.85
CA THR A 38 7.90 16.62 -34.39
C THR A 38 9.33 16.12 -34.54
N ALA A 39 9.83 16.11 -35.78
CA ALA A 39 11.19 15.73 -36.11
C ALA A 39 12.21 16.70 -35.45
N PRO A 40 13.36 16.21 -34.97
CA PRO A 40 14.39 17.08 -34.39
C PRO A 40 15.11 17.86 -35.50
N GLU A 41 14.97 19.19 -35.49
CA GLU A 41 15.83 20.09 -36.28
C GLU A 41 17.24 20.11 -35.67
N ALA A 42 18.23 20.02 -36.56
CA ALA A 42 19.64 19.89 -36.25
C ALA A 42 20.30 21.22 -35.81
N ASP A 43 21.21 21.12 -34.85
CA ASP A 43 22.13 22.16 -34.39
C ASP A 43 22.93 22.85 -35.51
N PRO A 44 23.27 24.12 -35.30
CA PRO A 44 24.61 24.61 -35.61
C PRO A 44 25.30 25.17 -34.35
N GLU A 45 26.38 24.51 -33.92
CA GLU A 45 27.49 25.14 -33.18
C GLU A 45 28.06 26.34 -33.99
N PRO A 46 28.55 27.45 -33.37
CA PRO A 46 29.80 27.37 -32.59
C PRO A 46 30.04 28.40 -31.45
N ALA A 47 31.11 28.09 -30.70
CA ALA A 47 32.10 28.96 -30.04
C ALA A 47 32.01 29.17 -28.50
N PRO A 48 33.15 29.10 -27.77
CA PRO A 48 33.21 29.13 -26.32
C PRO A 48 33.56 30.54 -25.80
N GLU A 49 32.72 31.12 -24.94
CA GLU A 49 33.09 32.32 -24.18
C GLU A 49 32.54 32.26 -22.74
N GLU A 50 33.50 32.20 -21.81
CA GLU A 50 33.58 32.89 -20.52
C GLU A 50 32.40 32.83 -19.52
N ASP A 51 32.65 32.12 -18.41
CA ASP A 51 31.93 32.27 -17.14
C ASP A 51 31.96 33.73 -16.62
N PRO A 52 30.83 34.25 -16.12
CA PRO A 52 30.85 35.21 -15.02
C PRO A 52 30.43 34.52 -13.71
N PRO A 53 31.10 34.81 -12.58
CA PRO A 53 30.79 34.20 -11.28
C PRO A 53 29.55 34.88 -10.69
N THR A 54 28.55 34.13 -10.24
CA THR A 54 27.48 34.70 -9.39
C THR A 54 26.93 33.67 -8.42
N ASP A 55 27.29 33.88 -7.16
CA ASP A 55 26.58 33.68 -5.89
C ASP A 55 25.56 32.53 -5.71
N GLN A 56 25.84 31.75 -4.67
CA GLN A 56 24.97 30.73 -4.07
C GLN A 56 23.64 31.32 -3.60
N GLU A 57 22.53 30.92 -4.23
CA GLU A 57 21.23 30.83 -3.57
C GLU A 57 20.86 29.34 -3.40
N PRO A 58 20.30 28.93 -2.26
CA PRO A 58 20.04 27.53 -1.97
C PRO A 58 19.07 26.97 -3.00
N GLU A 59 19.45 25.86 -3.65
CA GLU A 59 18.61 25.10 -4.56
C GLU A 59 17.23 24.85 -3.92
N ARG A 60 16.23 25.64 -4.32
CA ARG A 60 14.84 25.31 -3.99
C ARG A 60 14.50 24.09 -4.83
N LYS A 61 14.60 22.91 -4.23
CA LYS A 61 14.13 21.66 -4.84
C LYS A 61 12.63 21.81 -5.09
N GLY A 62 12.21 21.57 -6.32
CA GLY A 62 10.82 21.73 -6.76
C GLY A 62 10.67 21.52 -8.25
N ILE A 63 9.44 21.30 -8.70
CA ILE A 63 9.11 21.03 -10.10
C ILE A 63 8.28 22.20 -10.61
N THR A 64 8.69 22.80 -11.73
CA THR A 64 7.88 23.80 -12.43
C THR A 64 6.88 23.05 -13.32
N VAL A 65 5.59 23.18 -13.02
CA VAL A 65 4.52 22.55 -13.80
C VAL A 65 3.63 23.64 -14.38
N LYS A 66 3.31 23.54 -15.67
CA LYS A 66 2.38 24.45 -16.34
C LYS A 66 0.95 24.17 -15.89
N PHE A 67 0.40 25.07 -15.08
CA PHE A 67 -1.01 25.03 -14.68
C PHE A 67 -1.71 26.27 -15.24
N ASN A 68 -2.78 26.08 -16.01
CA ASN A 68 -3.53 27.18 -16.65
C ASN A 68 -2.68 28.15 -17.50
N LYS A 69 -1.68 27.65 -18.23
CA LYS A 69 -0.76 28.41 -19.10
C LYS A 69 0.21 29.36 -18.36
N GLU A 70 0.29 29.25 -17.03
CA GLU A 70 1.32 29.92 -16.22
C GLU A 70 2.28 28.88 -15.64
N ASP A 71 3.56 29.22 -15.60
CA ASP A 71 4.61 28.39 -15.00
C ASP A 71 4.54 28.54 -13.49
N VAL A 72 4.02 27.51 -12.80
CA VAL A 72 3.91 27.50 -11.34
C VAL A 72 5.00 26.61 -10.77
N PHE A 73 5.89 27.21 -9.99
CA PHE A 73 6.93 26.49 -9.25
C PHE A 73 6.32 25.83 -8.00
N ILE A 74 6.34 24.49 -7.97
CA ILE A 74 5.86 23.70 -6.83
C ILE A 74 7.08 23.21 -6.04
N GLU A 75 7.22 23.68 -4.81
CA GLU A 75 8.24 23.20 -3.87
C GLU A 75 8.11 21.68 -3.65
N ASP A 76 9.24 20.98 -3.54
CA ASP A 76 9.33 19.51 -3.49
C ASP A 76 8.38 18.87 -2.46
N GLY A 77 8.24 19.51 -1.28
CA GLY A 77 7.34 19.04 -0.21
C GLY A 77 5.84 19.15 -0.53
N LYS A 78 5.44 19.94 -1.53
CA LYS A 78 4.04 20.13 -1.95
C LYS A 78 3.71 19.40 -3.25
N VAL A 79 4.71 18.85 -3.94
CA VAL A 79 4.54 18.10 -5.19
C VAL A 79 3.53 16.96 -5.02
N ALA A 80 3.64 16.20 -3.93
CA ALA A 80 2.71 15.10 -3.64
C ALA A 80 1.26 15.58 -3.44
N GLU A 81 1.04 16.73 -2.80
CA GLU A 81 -0.30 17.27 -2.57
C GLU A 81 -0.93 17.78 -3.87
N TYR A 82 -0.17 18.50 -4.69
CA TYR A 82 -0.64 18.96 -6.00
C TYR A 82 -0.82 17.82 -6.99
N ALA A 83 0.00 16.77 -6.95
CA ALA A 83 -0.21 15.55 -7.73
C ALA A 83 -1.52 14.84 -7.34
N ARG A 84 -1.83 14.76 -6.03
CA ARG A 84 -3.11 14.20 -5.55
C ARG A 84 -4.31 15.04 -6.00
N LYS A 85 -4.19 16.38 -6.00
CA LYS A 85 -5.21 17.28 -6.54
C LYS A 85 -5.36 17.15 -8.06
N GLY A 86 -4.25 17.02 -8.79
CA GLY A 86 -4.24 16.80 -10.24
C GLY A 86 -4.87 15.48 -10.67
N LEU A 87 -4.75 14.44 -9.85
CA LEU A 87 -5.37 13.12 -10.05
C LEU A 87 -6.81 13.01 -9.53
N ASN A 88 -7.45 14.12 -9.11
CA ASN A 88 -8.79 14.15 -8.51
C ASN A 88 -8.98 13.24 -7.26
N TYR A 89 -7.89 12.90 -6.56
CA TYR A 89 -7.92 11.95 -5.44
C TYR A 89 -8.86 12.41 -4.32
N GLU A 90 -8.90 13.71 -4.05
CA GLU A 90 -9.77 14.33 -3.04
C GLU A 90 -11.27 14.19 -3.37
N LYS A 91 -11.65 14.25 -4.65
CA LYS A 91 -13.04 14.03 -5.08
C LYS A 91 -13.44 12.57 -4.97
N VAL A 92 -12.52 11.66 -5.28
CA VAL A 92 -12.75 10.21 -5.16
C VAL A 92 -12.86 9.81 -3.70
N GLU A 93 -11.99 10.32 -2.84
CA GLU A 93 -12.03 10.10 -1.40
C GLU A 93 -13.32 10.66 -0.77
N GLY A 94 -13.75 11.87 -1.19
CA GLY A 94 -15.03 12.44 -0.77
C GLY A 94 -16.22 11.55 -1.13
N ARG A 95 -16.29 11.08 -2.39
CA ARG A 95 -17.35 10.16 -2.82
C ARG A 95 -17.30 8.81 -2.09
N ALA A 96 -16.11 8.27 -1.85
CA ALA A 96 -15.94 7.02 -1.12
C ALA A 96 -16.54 7.11 0.30
N LYS A 97 -16.25 8.21 1.01
CA LYS A 97 -16.84 8.48 2.34
C LYS A 97 -18.37 8.63 2.28
N GLU A 98 -18.89 9.27 1.23
CA GLU A 98 -20.34 9.38 1.03
C GLU A 98 -21.00 8.02 0.79
N TYR A 99 -20.37 7.14 0.01
CA TYR A 99 -20.85 5.78 -0.22
C TYR A 99 -20.77 4.92 1.04
N GLU A 100 -19.68 4.98 1.81
CA GLU A 100 -19.59 4.30 3.11
C GLU A 100 -20.71 4.76 4.05
N ALA A 101 -20.93 6.08 4.17
CA ALA A 101 -22.00 6.61 5.01
C ALA A 101 -23.41 6.24 4.49
N ALA A 102 -23.59 6.02 3.18
CA ALA A 102 -24.83 5.52 2.62
C ALA A 102 -25.03 4.03 2.94
N LEU A 103 -23.98 3.21 2.83
CA LEU A 103 -24.01 1.80 3.16
C LEU A 103 -24.25 1.57 4.66
N ASP A 104 -23.61 2.35 5.53
CA ASP A 104 -23.86 2.31 6.98
C ASP A 104 -25.29 2.69 7.34
N ARG A 105 -25.89 3.63 6.62
CA ARG A 105 -27.31 3.97 6.79
C ARG A 105 -28.20 2.81 6.34
N ALA A 106 -27.90 2.19 5.20
CA ALA A 106 -28.65 1.02 4.72
C ALA A 106 -28.53 -0.17 5.71
N ALA A 107 -27.34 -0.42 6.24
CA ALA A 107 -27.10 -1.44 7.24
C ALA A 107 -27.93 -1.18 8.52
N LYS A 108 -27.87 0.04 9.06
CA LYS A 108 -28.65 0.43 10.24
C LYS A 108 -30.17 0.35 10.02
N LEU A 109 -30.65 0.70 8.82
CA LEU A 109 -32.06 0.56 8.46
C LEU A 109 -32.53 -0.90 8.47
N ASN A 110 -31.63 -1.83 8.11
CA ASN A 110 -31.89 -3.27 8.16
C ASN A 110 -31.55 -3.90 9.53
N GLY A 111 -31.14 -3.10 10.52
CA GLY A 111 -30.88 -3.57 11.89
C GLY A 111 -29.45 -4.06 12.15
N TYR A 112 -28.52 -3.87 11.22
CA TYR A 112 -27.11 -4.22 11.37
C TYR A 112 -26.30 -3.10 12.04
N LYS A 113 -25.19 -3.45 12.68
CA LYS A 113 -24.33 -2.50 13.39
C LYS A 113 -23.53 -1.61 12.44
N ASP A 114 -22.97 -2.20 11.39
CA ASP A 114 -22.12 -1.56 10.39
C ASP A 114 -22.34 -2.19 8.99
N ASN A 115 -21.83 -1.52 7.96
CA ASN A 115 -21.92 -2.02 6.59
C ASN A 115 -21.22 -3.38 6.38
N ALA A 116 -20.16 -3.68 7.14
CA ALA A 116 -19.40 -4.92 7.02
C ALA A 116 -20.23 -6.12 7.46
N GLU A 117 -20.93 -6.03 8.60
CA GLU A 117 -21.86 -7.05 9.07
C GLU A 117 -23.01 -7.26 8.09
N TYR A 118 -23.52 -6.16 7.50
CA TYR A 118 -24.59 -6.23 6.51
C TYR A 118 -24.17 -6.96 5.23
N VAL A 119 -23.01 -6.64 4.67
CA VAL A 119 -22.48 -7.30 3.47
C VAL A 119 -22.19 -8.78 3.76
N ALA A 120 -21.61 -9.10 4.92
CA ALA A 120 -21.33 -10.49 5.29
C ALA A 120 -22.61 -11.34 5.42
N ASP A 121 -23.70 -10.78 5.94
CA ASP A 121 -24.98 -11.50 5.98
C ASP A 121 -25.64 -11.60 4.59
N LEU A 122 -25.52 -10.58 3.74
CA LEU A 122 -25.94 -10.65 2.34
C LEU A 122 -25.23 -11.79 1.61
N ASP A 123 -23.90 -11.90 1.73
CA ASP A 123 -23.11 -12.97 1.12
C ASP A 123 -23.57 -14.35 1.61
N ARG A 124 -23.89 -14.47 2.91
CA ARG A 124 -24.43 -15.70 3.50
C ARG A 124 -25.81 -16.04 2.93
N LEU A 125 -26.70 -15.07 2.85
CA LEU A 125 -28.05 -15.24 2.30
C LEU A 125 -28.02 -15.62 0.82
N GLU A 126 -27.13 -15.00 0.04
CA GLU A 126 -26.92 -15.34 -1.37
C GLU A 126 -26.39 -16.76 -1.52
N GLN A 127 -25.41 -17.16 -0.71
CA GLN A 127 -24.91 -18.53 -0.72
C GLN A 127 -26.00 -19.55 -0.33
N GLN A 128 -26.81 -19.24 0.68
CA GLN A 128 -27.94 -20.08 1.07
C GLN A 128 -28.98 -20.16 -0.05
N ALA A 129 -29.29 -19.04 -0.71
CA ALA A 129 -30.23 -19.02 -1.82
C ALA A 129 -29.77 -19.87 -3.01
N ILE A 130 -28.46 -19.86 -3.32
CA ILE A 130 -27.87 -20.72 -4.34
C ILE A 130 -28.01 -22.20 -3.94
N GLN A 131 -27.68 -22.55 -2.70
CA GLN A 131 -27.82 -23.93 -2.18
C GLN A 131 -29.28 -24.41 -2.17
N ASP A 132 -30.21 -23.53 -1.83
CA ASP A 132 -31.64 -23.82 -1.84
C ASP A 132 -32.14 -24.05 -3.28
N LYS A 133 -31.69 -23.24 -4.24
CA LYS A 133 -32.00 -23.44 -5.68
C LYS A 133 -31.45 -24.77 -6.17
N GLU A 134 -30.21 -25.11 -5.83
CA GLU A 134 -29.56 -26.39 -6.18
C GLU A 134 -30.34 -27.59 -5.64
N SER A 135 -30.66 -27.53 -4.35
CA SER A 135 -31.37 -28.60 -3.66
C SER A 135 -32.74 -28.80 -4.29
N LYS A 136 -33.50 -27.72 -4.52
CA LYS A 136 -34.81 -27.78 -5.19
C LYS A 136 -34.71 -28.33 -6.61
N PHE A 137 -33.71 -27.91 -7.37
CA PHE A 137 -33.49 -28.41 -8.73
C PHE A 137 -33.18 -29.92 -8.73
N ALA A 138 -32.31 -30.37 -7.83
CA ALA A 138 -31.97 -31.78 -7.68
C ALA A 138 -33.18 -32.61 -7.22
N THR A 139 -33.95 -32.11 -6.25
CA THR A 139 -35.19 -32.76 -5.79
C THR A 139 -36.21 -32.87 -6.92
N LEU A 140 -36.46 -31.81 -7.68
CA LEU A 140 -37.37 -31.84 -8.82
C LEU A 140 -36.92 -32.85 -9.89
N LYS A 141 -35.63 -32.87 -10.23
CA LYS A 141 -35.07 -33.87 -11.15
C LYS A 141 -35.33 -35.28 -10.64
N GLN A 142 -35.08 -35.54 -9.35
CA GLN A 142 -35.29 -36.84 -8.75
C GLN A 142 -36.77 -37.24 -8.73
N GLU A 143 -37.67 -36.32 -8.36
CA GLU A 143 -39.12 -36.57 -8.36
C GLU A 143 -39.66 -36.92 -9.75
N LEU A 144 -39.15 -36.26 -10.80
CA LEU A 144 -39.49 -36.64 -12.18
C LEU A 144 -39.01 -38.05 -12.50
N ILE A 145 -37.73 -38.36 -12.21
CA ILE A 145 -37.16 -39.69 -12.46
C ILE A 145 -37.96 -40.77 -11.73
N ASP A 146 -38.25 -40.56 -10.45
CA ASP A 146 -39.00 -41.51 -9.62
C ASP A 146 -40.45 -41.69 -10.12
N GLY A 147 -41.10 -40.60 -10.56
CA GLY A 147 -42.44 -40.64 -11.14
C GLY A 147 -42.49 -41.47 -12.42
N TYR A 148 -41.58 -41.23 -13.37
CA TYR A 148 -41.50 -42.02 -14.59
C TYR A 148 -41.05 -43.46 -14.32
N ALA A 149 -40.19 -43.70 -13.34
CA ALA A 149 -39.80 -45.05 -12.94
C ALA A 149 -41.00 -45.84 -12.39
N ALA A 150 -41.88 -45.20 -11.62
CA ALA A 150 -43.12 -45.80 -11.13
C ALA A 150 -44.09 -46.19 -12.27
N ASP A 151 -44.07 -45.43 -13.36
CA ASP A 151 -44.83 -45.73 -14.60
C ASP A 151 -44.16 -46.80 -15.49
N GLY A 152 -43.02 -47.35 -15.05
CA GLY A 152 -42.30 -48.45 -15.73
C GLY A 152 -41.29 -48.02 -16.78
N TYR A 153 -40.94 -46.72 -16.85
CA TYR A 153 -39.86 -46.22 -17.71
C TYR A 153 -38.47 -46.51 -17.10
N ASP A 154 -37.45 -46.69 -17.94
CA ASP A 154 -36.07 -46.87 -17.48
C ASP A 154 -35.51 -45.54 -16.93
N PRO A 155 -35.11 -45.48 -15.64
CA PRO A 155 -34.62 -44.25 -15.01
C PRO A 155 -33.47 -43.58 -15.77
N LYS A 156 -32.59 -44.36 -16.41
CA LYS A 156 -31.43 -43.82 -17.14
C LYS A 156 -31.83 -43.06 -18.39
N GLN A 157 -32.84 -43.54 -19.11
CA GLN A 157 -33.33 -42.88 -20.32
C GLN A 157 -34.06 -41.57 -19.97
N ILE A 158 -34.78 -41.56 -18.85
CA ILE A 158 -35.45 -40.37 -18.34
C ILE A 158 -34.44 -39.34 -17.86
N GLU A 159 -33.39 -39.76 -17.16
CA GLU A 159 -32.31 -38.86 -16.75
C GLU A 159 -31.65 -38.18 -17.96
N GLU A 160 -31.31 -38.93 -19.00
CA GLU A 160 -30.74 -38.38 -20.23
C GLU A 160 -31.72 -37.44 -20.96
N LEU A 161 -33.02 -37.75 -20.95
CA LEU A 161 -34.05 -36.87 -21.51
C LEU A 161 -34.16 -35.55 -20.73
N ILE A 162 -34.15 -35.61 -19.40
CA ILE A 162 -34.22 -34.44 -18.53
C ILE A 162 -32.97 -33.58 -18.70
N ASP A 163 -31.79 -34.19 -18.72
CA ASP A 163 -30.51 -33.46 -18.87
C ASP A 163 -30.39 -32.78 -20.23
N ASN A 164 -31.02 -33.34 -21.28
CA ASN A 164 -31.07 -32.73 -22.62
C ASN A 164 -32.28 -31.80 -22.82
N HIS A 165 -33.19 -31.69 -21.85
CA HIS A 165 -34.38 -30.88 -21.99
C HIS A 165 -34.03 -29.38 -21.93
N PRO A 166 -34.49 -28.53 -22.87
CA PRO A 166 -34.07 -27.13 -22.97
C PRO A 166 -34.33 -26.31 -21.70
N LEU A 167 -35.43 -26.58 -20.99
CA LEU A 167 -35.70 -25.87 -19.72
C LEU A 167 -34.73 -26.27 -18.60
N PHE A 168 -34.31 -27.53 -18.55
CA PHE A 168 -33.37 -28.00 -17.52
C PHE A 168 -31.95 -27.54 -17.82
N THR A 169 -31.56 -27.49 -19.09
CA THR A 169 -30.25 -26.93 -19.50
C THR A 169 -30.18 -25.44 -19.24
N GLU A 170 -31.24 -24.68 -19.53
CA GLU A 170 -31.31 -23.25 -19.22
C GLU A 170 -31.28 -23.00 -17.71
N ALA A 171 -32.08 -23.73 -16.93
CA ALA A 171 -32.09 -23.62 -15.47
C ALA A 171 -30.71 -23.94 -14.85
N LYS A 172 -30.05 -24.99 -15.35
CA LYS A 172 -28.69 -25.35 -14.94
C LYS A 172 -27.68 -24.26 -15.32
N ALA A 173 -27.77 -23.70 -16.53
CA ALA A 173 -26.88 -22.63 -16.97
C ALA A 173 -27.02 -21.35 -16.11
N VAL A 174 -28.25 -21.00 -15.71
CA VAL A 174 -28.49 -19.88 -14.78
C VAL A 174 -27.84 -20.15 -13.43
N LEU A 175 -27.99 -21.36 -12.90
CA LEU A 175 -27.42 -21.76 -11.63
C LEU A 175 -25.88 -21.77 -11.64
N ASP A 176 -25.29 -22.28 -12.72
CA ASP A 176 -23.84 -22.27 -12.94
C ASP A 176 -23.32 -20.83 -13.10
N ARG A 177 -24.08 -19.94 -13.73
CA ARG A 177 -23.74 -18.51 -13.84
C ARG A 177 -23.75 -17.82 -12.47
N ASP A 178 -24.78 -18.07 -11.66
CA ASP A 178 -24.89 -17.51 -10.31
C ASP A 178 -23.68 -17.95 -9.45
N LYS A 179 -23.34 -19.25 -9.49
CA LYS A 179 -22.14 -19.80 -8.83
C LYS A 179 -20.84 -19.14 -9.31
N ALA A 180 -20.64 -19.09 -10.63
CA ALA A 180 -19.43 -18.50 -11.20
C ALA A 180 -19.28 -17.03 -10.82
N SER A 181 -20.38 -16.27 -10.75
CA SER A 181 -20.36 -14.88 -10.32
C SER A 181 -19.97 -14.73 -8.85
N GLN A 182 -20.47 -15.59 -7.95
CA GLN A 182 -20.08 -15.59 -6.54
C GLN A 182 -18.61 -15.99 -6.35
N GLU A 183 -18.13 -17.01 -7.08
CA GLU A 183 -16.73 -17.41 -7.03
C GLU A 183 -15.79 -16.31 -7.54
N ALA A 184 -16.19 -15.61 -8.60
CA ALA A 184 -15.45 -14.48 -9.13
C ALA A 184 -15.37 -13.33 -8.12
N GLN A 185 -16.48 -12.99 -7.45
CA GLN A 185 -16.50 -11.99 -6.39
C GLN A 185 -15.61 -12.38 -5.21
N LYS A 186 -15.69 -13.63 -4.74
CA LYS A 186 -14.83 -14.13 -3.65
C LYS A 186 -13.35 -14.09 -4.03
N LYS A 187 -13.01 -14.44 -5.27
CA LYS A 187 -11.64 -14.31 -5.79
C LYS A 187 -11.18 -12.86 -5.80
N GLN A 188 -11.98 -11.95 -6.34
CA GLN A 188 -11.67 -10.52 -6.35
C GLN A 188 -11.46 -9.98 -4.93
N GLN A 189 -12.36 -10.29 -4.00
CA GLN A 189 -12.20 -9.88 -2.59
C GLN A 189 -10.91 -10.44 -1.97
N SER A 190 -10.56 -11.70 -2.26
CA SER A 190 -9.33 -12.32 -1.76
C SER A 190 -8.06 -11.71 -2.36
N GLU A 191 -8.12 -11.31 -3.63
CA GLU A 191 -7.03 -10.62 -4.31
C GLU A 191 -6.86 -9.21 -3.74
N GLU A 192 -7.96 -8.47 -3.54
CA GLU A 192 -7.97 -7.15 -2.91
C GLU A 192 -7.45 -7.20 -1.46
N SER A 193 -7.85 -8.20 -0.67
CA SER A 193 -7.36 -8.37 0.69
C SER A 193 -5.88 -8.69 0.72
N MET A 194 -5.40 -9.54 -0.20
CA MET A 194 -3.97 -9.82 -0.35
C MET A 194 -3.19 -8.56 -0.73
N LEU A 195 -3.66 -7.80 -1.71
CA LEU A 195 -3.03 -6.54 -2.13
C LEU A 195 -2.98 -5.53 -0.99
N LYS A 196 -4.05 -5.40 -0.21
CA LYS A 196 -4.08 -4.56 0.98
C LYS A 196 -3.08 -5.05 2.03
N GLY A 197 -3.01 -6.36 2.29
CA GLY A 197 -2.04 -6.93 3.21
C GLY A 197 -0.58 -6.67 2.79
N TRP A 198 -0.29 -6.68 1.49
CA TRP A 198 1.02 -6.25 0.96
C TRP A 198 1.27 -4.76 1.16
N GLN A 199 0.28 -3.91 0.88
CA GLN A 199 0.39 -2.46 1.10
C GLN A 199 0.64 -2.13 2.59
N ASP A 200 -0.07 -2.78 3.50
CA ASP A 200 0.09 -2.61 4.95
C ASP A 200 1.47 -3.07 5.42
N LEU A 201 2.01 -4.16 4.86
CA LEU A 201 3.38 -4.61 5.13
C LEU A 201 4.42 -3.54 4.73
N PHE A 202 4.32 -2.98 3.52
CA PHE A 202 5.23 -1.94 3.06
C PHE A 202 5.05 -0.61 3.78
N ALA A 203 3.83 -0.27 4.23
CA ALA A 203 3.59 0.91 5.04
C ALA A 203 4.24 0.79 6.43
N LYS A 204 4.21 -0.41 7.03
CA LYS A 204 4.82 -0.67 8.35
C LYS A 204 6.34 -0.80 8.28
N TYR A 205 6.85 -1.40 7.21
CA TYR A 205 8.27 -1.62 6.99
C TYR A 205 8.70 -1.05 5.62
N PRO A 206 8.88 0.28 5.51
CA PRO A 206 9.21 0.92 4.23
C PRO A 206 10.54 0.44 3.65
N ASP A 207 11.48 0.02 4.50
CA ASP A 207 12.78 -0.50 4.10
C ASP A 207 12.67 -1.81 3.28
N LEU A 208 11.57 -2.57 3.42
CA LEU A 208 11.32 -3.78 2.64
C LEU A 208 11.04 -3.49 1.16
N ALA A 209 10.42 -2.35 0.87
CA ALA A 209 10.15 -1.92 -0.50
C ALA A 209 11.45 -1.57 -1.23
N SER A 210 12.38 -0.89 -0.54
CA SER A 210 13.72 -0.60 -1.08
C SER A 210 14.63 -1.82 -1.19
N ALA A 211 14.31 -2.91 -0.48
CA ALA A 211 15.06 -4.16 -0.53
C ALA A 211 14.48 -5.17 -1.55
N MET A 212 13.51 -4.77 -2.38
CA MET A 212 13.09 -5.58 -3.53
C MET A 212 14.17 -5.51 -4.61
N SER A 213 14.67 -6.68 -5.03
CA SER A 213 15.61 -6.80 -6.13
C SER A 213 14.92 -6.46 -7.47
N GLU A 214 15.57 -5.64 -8.30
CA GLU A 214 15.07 -5.22 -9.62
C GLU A 214 15.11 -6.36 -10.68
N GLU A 215 15.72 -7.51 -10.38
CA GLU A 215 16.04 -8.56 -11.37
C GLU A 215 15.15 -9.82 -11.25
N GLY A 216 13.91 -9.68 -10.79
CA GLY A 216 12.95 -10.79 -10.74
C GLY A 216 13.32 -11.91 -9.75
N GLN A 217 14.31 -11.67 -8.88
CA GLN A 217 14.64 -12.54 -7.76
C GLN A 217 13.76 -12.21 -6.56
N ALA A 218 13.31 -13.24 -5.84
CA ALA A 218 12.59 -13.06 -4.60
C ALA A 218 13.43 -12.21 -3.63
N ALA A 219 12.84 -11.13 -3.10
CA ALA A 219 13.52 -10.24 -2.17
C ALA A 219 14.13 -11.04 -1.00
N GLU A 220 15.29 -10.63 -0.48
CA GLU A 220 16.00 -11.37 0.57
C GLU A 220 15.14 -11.60 1.83
N TRP A 221 14.24 -10.67 2.10
CA TRP A 221 13.30 -10.76 3.21
C TRP A 221 12.15 -11.72 2.92
N PHE A 222 11.83 -12.03 1.66
CA PHE A 222 10.75 -12.91 1.22
C PHE A 222 11.17 -14.38 1.24
N THR A 223 11.43 -14.88 2.45
CA THR A 223 11.91 -16.25 2.67
C THR A 223 10.86 -17.32 2.37
N PRO A 224 11.26 -18.59 2.13
CA PRO A 224 10.33 -19.71 1.94
C PRO A 224 9.34 -19.91 3.10
N ALA A 225 9.74 -19.56 4.32
CA ALA A 225 8.87 -19.64 5.50
C ALA A 225 7.71 -18.64 5.45
N ILE A 226 7.92 -17.48 4.82
CA ILE A 226 6.87 -16.47 4.59
C ILE A 226 5.95 -16.94 3.47
N GLN A 227 6.51 -17.46 2.37
CA GLN A 227 5.74 -18.04 1.27
C GLN A 227 4.81 -19.16 1.75
N GLU A 228 5.31 -20.06 2.60
CA GLU A 228 4.50 -21.14 3.15
C GLU A 228 3.34 -20.62 4.01
N LYS A 229 3.56 -19.56 4.80
CA LYS A 229 2.51 -18.93 5.60
C LYS A 229 1.47 -18.25 4.71
N ILE A 230 1.87 -17.53 3.68
CA ILE A 230 0.94 -16.92 2.72
C ILE A 230 0.12 -18.01 2.01
N ASN A 231 0.75 -19.12 1.61
CA ASN A 231 0.06 -20.26 1.01
C ASN A 231 -0.94 -20.95 1.96
N ARG A 232 -0.74 -20.82 3.28
CA ARG A 232 -1.69 -21.29 4.31
C ARG A 232 -2.82 -20.29 4.57
N GLY A 233 -2.83 -19.14 3.89
CA GLY A 233 -3.86 -18.11 4.02
C GLY A 233 -3.57 -17.06 5.10
N TYR A 234 -2.31 -16.91 5.55
CA TYR A 234 -1.95 -15.79 6.43
C TYR A 234 -1.75 -14.51 5.61
N ASP A 235 -2.13 -13.36 6.19
CA ASP A 235 -1.84 -12.07 5.61
C ASP A 235 -0.32 -11.86 5.46
N PRO A 236 0.15 -11.18 4.39
CA PRO A 236 1.58 -10.96 4.16
C PRO A 236 2.31 -10.31 5.34
N ILE A 237 1.65 -9.39 6.04
CA ILE A 237 2.17 -8.71 7.23
C ILE A 237 2.39 -9.69 8.39
N ASP A 238 1.37 -10.49 8.72
CA ASP A 238 1.44 -11.49 9.78
C ASP A 238 2.47 -12.59 9.44
N ALA A 239 2.52 -13.00 8.17
CA ALA A 239 3.49 -13.97 7.70
C ALA A 239 4.93 -13.48 7.91
N TYR A 240 5.20 -12.21 7.59
CA TYR A 240 6.49 -11.56 7.82
C TYR A 240 6.83 -11.46 9.31
N GLU A 241 5.90 -10.98 10.14
CA GLU A 241 6.11 -10.82 11.58
C GLU A 241 6.37 -12.16 12.27
N LEU A 242 5.61 -13.20 11.91
CA LEU A 242 5.80 -14.53 12.47
C LEU A 242 7.13 -15.16 12.05
N ALA A 243 7.59 -14.90 10.82
CA ALA A 243 8.87 -15.42 10.33
C ALA A 243 10.07 -14.65 10.89
N ASN A 244 9.93 -13.34 11.11
CA ASN A 244 11.02 -12.46 11.56
C ASN A 244 10.88 -12.02 13.03
N ARG A 245 10.01 -12.64 13.81
CA ARG A 245 9.70 -12.25 15.20
C ARG A 245 10.93 -12.06 16.08
N ASP A 246 11.87 -12.99 15.98
CA ASP A 246 13.10 -12.94 16.79
C ASP A 246 14.01 -11.77 16.36
N LYS A 247 14.10 -11.48 15.06
CA LYS A 247 14.86 -10.33 14.54
C LYS A 247 14.22 -9.01 14.96
N ILE A 248 12.91 -8.87 14.77
CA ILE A 248 12.13 -7.68 15.14
C ILE A 248 12.29 -7.41 16.64
N SER A 249 12.07 -8.42 17.49
CA SER A 249 12.20 -8.24 18.94
C SER A 249 13.63 -7.94 19.40
N ALA A 250 14.65 -8.45 18.71
CA ALA A 250 16.04 -8.12 18.98
C ALA A 250 16.37 -6.66 18.60
N GLU A 251 15.85 -6.17 17.48
CA GLU A 251 16.00 -4.77 17.06
C GLU A 251 15.26 -3.82 18.00
N GLU A 252 14.03 -4.15 18.39
CA GLU A 252 13.26 -3.39 19.38
C GLU A 252 14.01 -3.29 20.71
N ARG A 253 14.60 -4.40 21.19
CA ARG A 253 15.44 -4.39 22.40
C ARG A 253 16.65 -3.48 22.25
N LYS A 254 17.37 -3.55 21.12
CA LYS A 254 18.51 -2.65 20.86
C LYS A 254 18.08 -1.18 20.84
N MET A 255 16.96 -0.87 20.21
CA MET A 255 16.42 0.50 20.15
C MET A 255 15.98 0.98 21.54
N ALA A 256 15.32 0.12 22.32
CA ALA A 256 14.94 0.41 23.70
C ALA A 256 16.18 0.65 24.58
N GLU A 257 17.20 -0.20 24.48
CA GLU A 257 18.47 -0.03 25.20
C GLU A 257 19.17 1.29 24.82
N GLN A 258 19.21 1.62 23.53
CA GLN A 258 19.76 2.90 23.06
C GLN A 258 18.97 4.09 23.59
N ASN A 259 17.64 4.01 23.62
CA ASN A 259 16.78 5.07 24.14
C ASN A 259 16.96 5.25 25.64
N VAL A 260 17.04 4.17 26.41
CA VAL A 260 17.35 4.20 27.85
C VAL A 260 18.75 4.80 28.06
N LEU A 261 19.74 4.43 27.26
CA LEU A 261 21.09 4.97 27.37
C LEU A 261 21.13 6.48 27.02
N LYS A 262 20.39 6.91 25.99
CA LYS A 262 20.21 8.33 25.65
C LYS A 262 19.55 9.09 26.80
N GLN A 263 18.48 8.56 27.39
CA GLN A 263 17.81 9.15 28.55
C GLN A 263 18.73 9.22 29.78
N GLN A 264 19.49 8.17 30.08
CA GLN A 264 20.48 8.19 31.17
C GLN A 264 21.56 9.24 30.93
N ARG A 265 22.05 9.39 29.68
CA ARG A 265 23.02 10.44 29.31
C ARG A 265 22.41 11.84 29.43
N LEU A 266 21.16 12.03 28.98
CA LEU A 266 20.41 13.28 29.13
C LEU A 266 20.19 13.63 30.59
N ASN A 267 19.76 12.67 31.42
CA ASN A 267 19.55 12.86 32.86
C ASN A 267 20.86 13.17 33.59
N LYS A 268 21.97 12.49 33.23
CA LYS A 268 23.30 12.81 33.78
C LYS A 268 23.77 14.20 33.36
N ARG A 269 23.53 14.62 32.12
CA ARG A 269 23.84 15.98 31.66
C ARG A 269 22.97 17.04 32.34
N ALA A 270 21.67 16.78 32.51
CA ALA A 270 20.76 17.64 33.24
C ALA A 270 21.17 17.79 34.71
N ALA A 271 21.56 16.69 35.37
CA ALA A 271 22.06 16.70 36.73
C ALA A 271 23.37 17.51 36.87
N VAL A 272 24.26 17.47 35.87
CA VAL A 272 25.50 18.28 35.86
C VAL A 272 25.19 19.78 35.66
N VAL A 273 24.16 20.13 34.89
CA VAL A 273 23.72 21.53 34.76
C VAL A 273 23.08 22.04 36.05
N THR A 274 22.30 21.22 36.75
CA THR A 274 21.71 21.61 38.05
C THR A 274 22.73 21.63 39.20
N THR A 275 23.76 20.77 39.17
CA THR A 275 24.81 20.76 40.21
C THR A 275 25.96 21.73 39.94
N GLY A 276 26.08 22.27 38.73
CA GLY A 276 27.04 23.34 38.40
C GLY A 276 26.47 24.76 38.52
N GLY A 277 25.15 24.91 38.78
CA GLY A 277 24.45 26.20 38.75
C GLY A 277 24.17 26.87 40.10
N GLU A 278 24.09 26.11 41.20
CA GLU A 278 23.58 26.64 42.48
C GLU A 278 24.41 26.15 43.67
N ALA A 279 25.56 26.80 43.85
CA ALA A 279 26.17 26.99 45.17
C ALA A 279 26.77 28.41 45.23
N ARG A 280 26.00 29.39 44.75
CA ARG A 280 26.20 30.79 45.14
C ARG A 280 25.28 31.00 46.32
N ASP A 281 25.86 31.13 47.50
CA ASP A 281 25.17 31.56 48.72
C ASP A 281 24.10 32.57 48.38
N GLU A 282 22.83 32.20 48.57
CA GLU A 282 21.75 33.15 48.55
C GLU A 282 21.97 34.08 49.73
N VAL A 283 22.59 35.23 49.46
CA VAL A 283 22.73 36.30 50.44
C VAL A 283 21.31 36.78 50.74
N GLU A 284 20.77 36.34 51.88
CA GLU A 284 19.49 36.79 52.40
C GLU A 284 19.55 38.32 52.61
N VAL A 285 18.68 39.05 51.91
CA VAL A 285 18.60 40.50 52.08
C VAL A 285 17.98 40.78 53.45
N PRO A 286 18.66 41.54 54.34
CA PRO A 286 18.08 41.95 55.60
C PRO A 286 16.74 42.68 55.37
N LYS A 287 15.69 42.33 56.13
CA LYS A 287 14.33 42.87 55.95
C LYS A 287 14.30 44.40 55.92
N GLU A 288 15.14 45.05 56.73
CA GLU A 288 15.27 46.51 56.77
C GLU A 288 15.65 47.14 55.42
N LEU A 289 16.49 46.47 54.62
CA LEU A 289 16.88 46.94 53.29
C LEU A 289 15.77 46.68 52.26
N ALA A 290 15.08 45.56 52.36
CA ALA A 290 13.93 45.27 51.50
C ALA A 290 12.77 46.25 51.76
N ASP A 291 12.51 46.59 53.01
CA ASP A 291 11.47 47.54 53.42
C ASP A 291 11.84 48.98 53.04
N ALA A 292 13.11 49.37 53.16
CA ALA A 292 13.57 50.66 52.66
C ALA A 292 13.40 50.80 51.15
N PHE A 293 13.77 49.78 50.36
CA PHE A 293 13.58 49.81 48.90
C PHE A 293 12.10 49.88 48.52
N SER A 294 11.24 49.16 49.24
CA SER A 294 9.79 49.24 49.10
C SER A 294 9.25 50.66 49.38
N LEU A 295 9.74 51.31 50.44
CA LEU A 295 9.33 52.65 50.84
C LEU A 295 9.69 53.72 49.79
N PHE A 296 10.81 53.53 49.09
CA PHE A 296 11.27 54.43 48.02
C PHE A 296 10.80 54.02 46.62
N GLY A 297 9.96 53.00 46.49
CA GLY A 297 9.42 52.53 45.21
C GLY A 297 10.45 51.86 44.29
N ILE A 298 11.54 51.34 44.87
CA ILE A 298 12.62 50.66 44.17
C ILE A 298 12.42 49.14 44.30
N ASP A 299 12.75 48.38 43.25
CA ASP A 299 12.61 46.91 43.26
C ASP A 299 13.48 46.29 44.35
N GLN A 300 12.86 45.55 45.28
CA GLN A 300 13.50 44.87 46.40
C GLN A 300 14.60 43.90 45.96
N LYS A 301 14.55 43.40 44.71
CA LYS A 301 15.58 42.52 44.15
C LYS A 301 16.92 43.24 43.96
N GLU A 302 16.92 44.56 43.80
CA GLU A 302 18.15 45.35 43.68
C GLU A 302 18.86 45.54 45.02
N ALA A 303 18.16 45.38 46.15
CA ALA A 303 18.74 45.44 47.49
C ALA A 303 19.84 44.38 47.69
N LYS A 304 19.80 43.26 46.96
CA LYS A 304 20.83 42.21 46.95
C LYS A 304 22.23 42.75 46.59
N LYS A 305 22.32 43.83 45.81
CA LYS A 305 23.61 44.45 45.42
C LYS A 305 24.29 45.22 46.56
N TYR A 306 23.52 45.60 47.58
CA TYR A 306 23.98 46.43 48.70
C TYR A 306 24.19 45.62 49.99
N VAL A 307 23.88 44.32 49.97
CA VAL A 307 24.23 43.43 51.06
C VAL A 307 25.71 43.08 50.92
N LYS A 308 26.51 43.59 51.87
CA LYS A 308 27.96 43.32 51.92
C LYS A 308 28.15 41.83 52.27
N LYS A 309 28.90 41.10 51.44
CA LYS A 309 29.39 39.76 51.77
C LYS A 309 30.26 39.78 53.02
#